data_AF-A0A212M179-F1
#
_entry.id   AF-A0A212M179-F1
#
_cell.length_a   1.000
_cell.length_b   1.000
_cell.length_c   1.000
_cell.angle_alpha   90.00
_cell.angle_beta   90.00
_cell.angle_gamma   90.00
#
_symmetry.space_group_name_H-M   'P 1'
#
loop_
_entity.id
_entity.type
_entity.pdbx_description
1 polymer ?
#
loop_
_entity_poly.entity_id
_entity_poly.type
_entity_poly.pdbx_seq_one_letter_code
_entity_poly.pdbx_strand_id
1 'polypeptide(L)'
;MPSFQQMLAGRCTKLPVFQLVPGQSLTAGYFLIQVEPAIRHGLSELTNSNARHAMTELALMCYLMGMGFDYRTAKAIVESWETDDSLLAQGLLTTD
;
A
#
# COMPACT_ATOMS: atom_id res chain seq x y z
N MET A 1 14.90 -20.71 -8.45
CA MET A 1 14.04 -19.69 -7.82
C MET A 1 12.60 -20.13 -7.97
N PRO A 2 11.82 -20.31 -6.89
CA PRO A 2 10.41 -20.67 -7.01
C PRO A 2 9.60 -19.52 -7.61
N SER A 3 8.55 -19.83 -8.38
CA SER A 3 7.71 -18.81 -9.02
C SER A 3 6.81 -18.12 -7.99
N PHE A 4 6.45 -16.85 -8.26
CA PHE A 4 5.59 -16.04 -7.37
C PHE A 4 4.26 -16.74 -7.02
N GLN A 5 3.70 -17.51 -7.96
CA GLN A 5 2.51 -18.34 -7.75
C GLN A 5 2.73 -19.49 -6.76
N GLN A 6 3.93 -20.07 -6.68
CA GLN A 6 4.24 -21.13 -5.71
C GLN A 6 4.39 -20.59 -4.28
N MET A 7 4.76 -19.31 -4.12
CA MET A 7 4.85 -18.67 -2.80
C MET A 7 3.47 -18.34 -2.22
N LEU A 8 2.47 -18.08 -3.07
CA LEU A 8 1.09 -17.77 -2.66
C LEU A 8 0.27 -19.02 -2.31
N ALA A 9 0.76 -20.23 -2.64
CA ALA A 9 0.07 -21.50 -2.38
C ALA A 9 0.17 -21.98 -0.92
N GLY A 10 0.51 -21.09 0.02
CA GLY A 10 0.53 -21.36 1.45
C GLY A 10 -0.89 -21.47 2.02
N ARG A 11 -1.16 -22.55 2.76
CA ARG A 11 -2.42 -22.77 3.46
C ARG A 11 -2.81 -21.53 4.26
N CYS A 12 -4.05 -21.07 4.09
CA CYS A 12 -4.67 -20.05 4.92
C CYS A 12 -4.88 -20.63 6.34
N THR A 13 -3.82 -20.64 7.13
CA THR A 13 -3.93 -20.84 8.57
C THR A 13 -4.53 -19.56 9.13
N LYS A 14 -5.58 -19.68 9.96
CA LYS A 14 -6.08 -18.55 10.75
C LYS A 14 -4.98 -18.17 11.74
N LEU A 15 -4.07 -17.29 11.31
CA LEU A 15 -3.03 -16.76 12.18
C LEU A 15 -3.70 -16.00 13.33
N PRO A 16 -3.26 -16.18 14.58
CA PRO A 16 -3.77 -15.38 15.68
C PRO A 16 -3.43 -13.92 15.41
N VAL A 17 -4.45 -13.06 15.33
CA VAL A 17 -4.26 -11.62 15.24
C VAL A 17 -3.78 -11.14 16.61
N PHE A 18 -2.52 -10.77 16.70
CA PHE A 18 -1.95 -10.27 17.94
C PHE A 18 -2.29 -8.80 18.11
N GLN A 19 -3.07 -8.47 19.12
CA GLN A 19 -3.47 -7.11 19.43
C GLN A 19 -2.31 -6.37 20.12
N LEU A 20 -1.57 -5.55 19.37
CA LEU A 20 -0.43 -4.78 19.91
C LEU A 20 -0.87 -3.59 20.78
N VAL A 21 -2.12 -3.14 20.67
CA VAL A 21 -2.65 -1.98 21.40
C VAL A 21 -3.90 -2.37 22.21
N PRO A 22 -3.86 -2.34 23.55
CA PRO A 22 -5.02 -2.61 24.40
C PRO A 22 -6.17 -1.63 24.09
N GLY A 23 -7.40 -2.14 23.90
CA GLY A 23 -8.61 -1.32 23.81
C GLY A 23 -9.06 -0.89 22.41
N GLN A 24 -8.34 -1.24 21.35
CA GLN A 24 -8.80 -1.04 19.97
C GLN A 24 -9.57 -2.27 19.47
N SER A 25 -10.77 -2.07 18.91
CA SER A 25 -11.54 -3.18 18.33
C SER A 25 -10.88 -3.63 17.02
N LEU A 26 -10.38 -4.86 16.96
CA LEU A 26 -9.80 -5.49 15.76
C LEU A 26 -10.87 -5.83 14.70
N THR A 27 -11.69 -4.84 14.36
CA THR A 27 -12.75 -4.98 13.36
C THR A 27 -12.23 -4.59 12.00
N ALA A 28 -12.72 -5.26 10.96
CA ALA A 28 -12.42 -4.90 9.58
C ALA A 28 -12.73 -3.42 9.29
N GLY A 29 -13.82 -2.88 9.85
CA GLY A 29 -14.20 -1.48 9.70
C GLY A 29 -13.17 -0.49 10.25
N TYR A 30 -12.58 -0.80 11.42
CA TYR A 30 -11.50 0.04 11.97
C TYR A 30 -10.29 0.08 11.03
N PHE A 31 -9.82 -1.08 10.58
CA PHE A 31 -8.67 -1.14 9.66
C PHE A 31 -8.95 -0.48 8.30
N LEU A 32 -10.16 -0.65 7.77
CA LEU A 32 -10.57 0.00 6.52
C LEU A 32 -10.54 1.53 6.64
N ILE A 33 -11.06 2.09 7.74
CA ILE A 33 -11.01 3.54 7.98
C ILE A 33 -9.56 4.05 8.02
N GLN A 34 -8.64 3.28 8.59
CA GLN A 34 -7.23 3.68 8.65
C GLN A 34 -6.59 3.78 7.27
N VAL A 35 -6.90 2.86 6.34
CA VAL A 35 -6.31 2.86 4.98
C VAL A 35 -7.15 3.62 3.95
N GLU A 36 -8.37 4.02 4.28
CA GLU A 36 -9.31 4.73 3.40
C GLU A 36 -8.69 5.94 2.67
N PRO A 37 -7.87 6.80 3.31
CA PRO A 37 -7.24 7.92 2.61
C PRO A 37 -6.33 7.47 1.45
N ALA A 38 -5.57 6.39 1.65
CA ALA A 38 -4.71 5.82 0.60
C ALA A 38 -5.54 5.18 -0.52
N ILE A 39 -6.62 4.45 -0.18
CA ILE A 39 -7.55 3.86 -1.16
C ILE A 39 -8.14 4.96 -2.05
N ARG A 40 -8.61 6.05 -1.45
CA ARG A 40 -9.17 7.19 -2.20
C ARG A 40 -8.14 7.85 -3.11
N HIS A 41 -6.88 7.97 -2.68
CA HIS A 41 -5.79 8.46 -3.53
C HIS A 41 -5.58 7.52 -4.72
N GLY A 42 -5.39 6.22 -4.50
CA GLY A 42 -5.20 5.26 -5.59
C GLY A 42 -6.38 5.21 -6.58
N LEU A 43 -7.62 5.38 -6.11
CA LEU A 43 -8.80 5.50 -6.99
C LEU A 43 -8.80 6.79 -7.81
N SER A 44 -8.34 7.90 -7.24
CA SER A 44 -8.16 9.17 -7.96
C SER A 44 -7.10 9.01 -9.05
N GLU A 45 -5.96 8.41 -8.71
CA GLU A 45 -4.87 8.16 -9.66
C GLU A 45 -5.28 7.24 -10.79
N LEU A 46 -6.08 6.20 -10.53
CA LEU A 46 -6.63 5.33 -11.59
C LEU A 46 -7.38 6.08 -12.69
N THR A 47 -7.92 7.27 -12.41
CA THR A 47 -8.62 8.09 -13.41
C THR A 47 -7.67 8.96 -14.25
N ASN A 48 -6.48 9.26 -13.72
CA ASN A 48 -5.51 10.16 -14.33
C ASN A 48 -4.31 9.42 -14.94
N SER A 49 -3.98 8.24 -14.41
CA SER A 49 -2.71 7.54 -14.61
C SER A 49 -2.89 6.05 -14.92
N ASN A 50 -1.78 5.35 -15.12
CA ASN A 50 -1.77 3.91 -15.37
C ASN A 50 -2.20 3.14 -14.11
N ALA A 51 -3.10 2.17 -14.25
CA ALA A 51 -3.52 1.30 -13.16
C ALA A 51 -2.38 0.62 -12.40
N ARG A 52 -1.26 0.30 -13.07
CA ARG A 52 -0.07 -0.23 -12.39
C ARG A 52 0.55 0.78 -11.44
N HIS A 53 0.64 2.05 -11.86
CA HIS A 53 1.22 3.13 -11.07
C HIS A 53 0.34 3.40 -9.85
N ALA A 54 -0.94 3.72 -10.05
CA ALA A 54 -1.90 3.98 -8.99
C ALA A 54 -1.96 2.86 -7.91
N MET A 55 -1.92 1.59 -8.34
CA MET A 55 -1.91 0.45 -7.40
C MET A 55 -0.58 0.29 -6.68
N THR A 56 0.54 0.65 -7.32
CA THR A 56 1.87 0.65 -6.69
C THR A 56 1.94 1.71 -5.60
N GLU A 57 1.48 2.92 -5.88
CA GLU A 57 1.41 3.99 -4.88
C GLU A 57 0.53 3.63 -3.69
N LEU A 58 -0.67 3.11 -3.97
CA LEU A 58 -1.59 2.62 -2.95
C LEU A 58 -0.92 1.60 -2.03
N ALA A 59 -0.20 0.63 -2.61
CA ALA A 59 0.49 -0.41 -1.85
C ALA A 59 1.63 0.17 -0.99
N LEU A 60 2.42 1.08 -1.54
CA LEU A 60 3.54 1.72 -0.83
C LEU A 60 3.05 2.62 0.31
N MET A 61 2.01 3.43 0.07
CA MET A 61 1.39 4.25 1.11
C MET A 61 0.83 3.37 2.25
N CYS A 62 0.09 2.31 1.93
CA CYS A 62 -0.42 1.38 2.94
C CYS A 62 0.71 0.72 3.75
N TYR A 63 1.83 0.37 3.11
CA TYR A 63 2.98 -0.21 3.78
C TYR A 63 3.64 0.79 4.75
N LEU A 64 3.87 2.03 4.32
CA LEU A 64 4.40 3.11 5.17
C LEU A 64 3.47 3.39 6.36
N MET A 65 2.15 3.42 6.12
CA MET A 65 1.16 3.58 7.19
C MET A 65 1.21 2.42 8.20
N GLY A 66 1.41 1.18 7.72
CA GLY A 66 1.65 0.02 8.58
C GLY A 66 2.94 0.08 9.40
N MET A 67 3.94 0.84 8.94
CA MET A 67 5.18 1.12 9.69
C MET A 67 5.04 2.27 10.70
N GLY A 68 3.89 2.95 10.75
CA GLY A 68 3.59 3.99 11.72
C GLY A 68 3.65 5.43 11.18
N PHE A 69 3.85 5.62 9.88
CA PHE A 69 3.71 6.95 9.26
C PHE A 69 2.22 7.33 9.15
N ASP A 70 1.87 8.60 9.34
CA ASP A 70 0.54 9.06 8.96
C ASP A 70 0.41 9.17 7.43
N TYR A 71 -0.82 9.21 6.94
CA TYR A 71 -1.12 9.24 5.50
C TYR A 71 -0.40 10.38 4.77
N ARG A 72 -0.30 11.58 5.35
CA ARG A 72 0.31 12.72 4.65
C ARG A 72 1.79 12.52 4.46
N THR A 73 2.47 12.01 5.50
CA THR A 73 3.89 11.66 5.41
C THR A 73 4.11 10.48 4.46
N ALA A 74 3.27 9.44 4.52
CA ALA A 74 3.36 8.31 3.60
C ALA A 74 3.23 8.74 2.13
N LYS A 75 2.23 9.58 1.82
CA LYS A 75 2.01 10.15 0.49
C LYS A 75 3.22 10.98 0.03
N ALA A 76 3.71 11.90 0.85
CA ALA A 76 4.85 12.76 0.49
C ALA A 76 6.14 11.95 0.22
N ILE A 77 6.35 10.85 0.95
CA ILE A 77 7.47 9.93 0.69
C ILE A 77 7.30 9.27 -0.69
N VAL A 78 6.11 8.72 -0.99
CA VAL A 78 5.85 8.06 -2.27
C VAL A 78 5.97 9.03 -3.45
N GLU A 79 5.38 10.22 -3.35
CA GLU A 79 5.48 11.26 -4.39
C GLU A 79 6.94 11.71 -4.62
N SER A 80 7.76 11.71 -3.56
CA SER A 80 9.19 12.06 -3.73
C SER A 80 9.96 11.07 -4.61
N TRP A 81 9.48 9.82 -4.69
CA TRP A 81 10.10 8.77 -5.50
C TRP A 81 9.76 8.85 -6.99
N GLU A 82 8.74 9.62 -7.38
CA GLU A 82 8.42 9.87 -8.80
C GLU A 82 9.52 10.67 -9.51
N THR A 83 10.38 11.35 -8.76
CA THR A 83 11.56 12.05 -9.31
C THR A 83 12.81 11.16 -9.42
N ASP A 84 12.73 9.90 -8.98
CA ASP A 84 13.84 8.95 -9.07
C ASP A 84 13.86 8.26 -10.44
N ASP A 85 14.84 8.65 -11.26
CA ASP A 85 15.08 8.12 -12.62
C ASP A 85 15.14 6.59 -12.67
N SER A 86 15.57 5.93 -11.58
CA SER A 86 15.67 4.47 -11.52
C SER A 86 14.32 3.77 -11.40
N LEU A 87 13.33 4.42 -10.78
CA LEU A 87 11.97 3.90 -10.61
C LEU A 87 11.11 4.20 -11.85
N LEU A 88 11.36 5.34 -12.49
CA LEU A 88 10.82 5.69 -13.81
C LEU A 88 11.28 4.68 -14.87
N ALA A 89 12.57 4.35 -14.90
CA ALA A 89 13.12 3.38 -15.85
C ALA A 89 12.55 1.97 -15.70
N GLN A 90 12.07 1.61 -14.50
CA GLN A 90 11.45 0.32 -14.21
C GLN A 90 9.93 0.30 -14.45
N GLY A 91 9.32 1.46 -14.77
CA GLY A 91 7.88 1.61 -14.96
C GLY A 91 7.07 1.32 -13.69
N LEU A 92 7.68 1.49 -12.51
CA LEU A 92 7.07 1.24 -11.21
C LEU A 92 6.34 2.48 -10.68
N LEU A 93 6.94 3.65 -10.89
CA LEU A 93 6.30 4.94 -10.74
C LEU A 93 6.44 5.64 -12.08
N THR A 94 5.35 6.20 -12.62
CA THR A 94 5.36 6.91 -13.90
C THR A 94 4.77 8.27 -13.64
N THR A 95 5.48 9.35 -14.01
CA THR A 95 4.88 10.68 -14.04
C THR A 95 3.82 10.74 -15.15
N ASP A 96 2.65 11.26 -14.83
CA ASP A 96 1.55 11.54 -15.77
C ASP A 96 1.97 12.38 -16.99
#